data_AF-A0A2D4S6E1-F1
#
_entry.id   AF-A0A2D4S6E1-F1
#
_cell.length_a   1.000
_cell.length_b   1.000
_cell.length_c   1.000
_cell.angle_alpha   90.00
_cell.angle_beta   90.00
_cell.angle_gamma   90.00
#
_symmetry.space_group_name_H-M   'P 1'
#
loop_
_entity.id
_entity.type
_entity.pdbx_description
1 polymer ?
#
loop_
_entity_poly.entity_id
_entity_poly.type
_entity_poly.pdbx_seq_one_letter_code
_entity_poly.pdbx_strand_id
1 'polypeptide(L)'
;TIAIARLILPADISIQAPPNLEAEYGSYIGAGINDWGGISPLTKDFINPERAWPQINSVEKACAGLGYSFSERLTIYPPFQDKQRDFLTPNLNQKVASLMKTSTTIRDAFSVEVFA
;
A
#
# COMPACT_ATOMS: atom_id res chain seq x y z
N THR A 1 7.08 8.41 -15.04
CA THR A 1 5.91 7.53 -15.29
C THR A 1 4.81 7.73 -14.27
N ILE A 2 5.07 7.56 -12.96
CA ILE A 2 4.05 7.65 -11.89
C ILE A 2 3.21 8.94 -11.97
N ALA A 3 3.86 10.11 -12.06
CA ALA A 3 3.16 11.40 -12.16
C ALA A 3 2.19 11.47 -13.34
N ILE A 4 2.59 10.96 -14.51
CA ILE A 4 1.72 10.90 -15.68
C ILE A 4 0.55 9.96 -15.41
N ALA A 5 0.79 8.77 -14.83
CA ALA A 5 -0.27 7.84 -14.47
C ALA A 5 -1.30 8.48 -13.51
N ARG A 6 -0.84 9.26 -12.52
CA ARG A 6 -1.74 9.98 -11.59
C ARG A 6 -2.59 11.04 -12.28
N LEU A 7 -2.09 11.67 -13.35
CA LEU A 7 -2.82 12.69 -14.09
C LEU A 7 -3.84 12.11 -15.08
N ILE A 8 -3.58 10.91 -15.64
CA ILE A 8 -4.42 10.33 -16.70
C ILE A 8 -5.43 9.30 -16.19
N LEU A 9 -5.13 8.60 -15.09
CA LEU A 9 -6.01 7.57 -14.55
C LEU A 9 -7.10 8.20 -13.67
N PRO A 10 -8.29 7.58 -13.59
CA PRO A 10 -9.31 7.97 -12.62
C PRO A 10 -8.75 8.04 -11.19
N ALA A 11 -9.23 9.01 -10.41
CA ALA A 11 -8.69 9.29 -9.08
C ALA A 11 -8.87 8.14 -8.07
N ASP A 12 -9.85 7.26 -8.30
CA ASP A 12 -10.12 6.07 -7.51
C ASP A 12 -9.17 4.90 -7.82
N ILE A 13 -8.38 4.99 -8.90
CA ILE A 13 -7.31 4.02 -9.18
C ILE A 13 -6.12 4.27 -8.24
N SER A 14 -5.80 3.25 -7.45
CA SER A 14 -4.57 3.20 -6.67
C SER A 14 -3.36 3.08 -7.59
N ILE A 15 -2.29 3.83 -7.29
CA ILE A 15 -1.02 3.77 -8.01
C ILE A 15 0.03 3.31 -7.02
N GLN A 16 0.62 2.17 -7.35
CA GLN A 16 1.63 1.51 -6.54
C GLN A 16 3.03 1.69 -7.10
N ALA A 17 4.01 1.82 -6.21
CA ALA A 17 5.41 1.63 -6.55
C ALA A 17 6.16 0.95 -5.38
N PRO A 18 6.76 -0.24 -5.58
CA PRO A 18 7.49 -0.95 -4.54
C PRO A 18 8.64 -0.12 -3.95
N PRO A 19 8.80 -0.12 -2.61
CA PRO A 19 9.77 0.74 -1.94
C PRO A 19 11.22 0.26 -2.11
N ASN A 20 11.46 -0.93 -2.66
CA ASN A 20 12.81 -1.42 -2.99
C ASN A 20 13.34 -0.89 -4.35
N LEU A 21 12.51 -0.26 -5.17
CA LEU A 21 12.91 0.23 -6.50
C LEU A 21 13.49 1.65 -6.49
N GLU A 22 13.34 2.39 -5.39
CA GLU A 22 13.86 3.75 -5.22
C GLU A 22 14.28 4.00 -3.77
N ALA A 23 15.43 4.64 -3.57
CA ALA A 23 15.94 5.01 -2.25
C ALA A 23 15.35 6.34 -1.75
N GLU A 24 15.04 7.27 -2.67
CA GLU A 24 14.42 8.55 -2.36
C GLU A 24 12.89 8.44 -2.31
N TYR A 25 12.34 7.88 -1.23
CA TYR A 25 10.90 7.64 -1.04
C TYR A 25 10.01 8.87 -1.31
N GLY A 26 10.48 10.07 -0.97
CA GLY A 26 9.75 11.32 -1.20
C GLY A 26 9.47 11.61 -2.68
N SER A 27 10.33 11.13 -3.59
CA SER A 27 10.12 11.30 -5.03
C SER A 27 8.89 10.53 -5.53
N TYR A 28 8.66 9.32 -5.02
CA TYR A 28 7.49 8.51 -5.36
C TYR A 28 6.21 9.13 -4.79
N ILE A 29 6.23 9.53 -3.52
CA ILE A 29 5.10 10.22 -2.87
C ILE A 29 4.76 11.49 -3.64
N GLY A 30 5.76 12.33 -3.94
CA GLY A 30 5.57 13.56 -4.71
C GLY A 30 5.08 13.32 -6.15
N ALA A 31 5.41 12.16 -6.73
CA ALA A 31 4.90 11.75 -8.04
C ALA A 31 3.47 11.20 -7.99
N GLY A 32 2.89 10.97 -6.81
CA GLY A 32 1.47 10.65 -6.65
C GLY A 32 1.15 9.17 -6.48
N ILE A 33 2.08 8.34 -6.00
CA ILE A 33 1.68 7.04 -5.44
C ILE A 33 0.76 7.28 -4.23
N ASN A 34 -0.10 6.32 -3.93
CA ASN A 34 -0.89 6.29 -2.69
C ASN A 34 -0.80 4.93 -1.97
N ASP A 35 0.03 4.03 -2.48
CA ASP A 35 0.25 2.69 -1.96
C ASP A 35 1.67 2.25 -2.33
N TRP A 36 2.40 1.66 -1.40
CA TRP A 36 3.75 1.15 -1.62
C TRP A 36 3.75 -0.23 -2.29
N GLY A 37 2.59 -0.87 -2.46
CA GLY A 37 2.51 -2.24 -2.94
C GLY A 37 2.98 -3.22 -1.87
N GLY A 38 3.78 -4.20 -2.29
CA GLY A 38 4.26 -5.28 -1.44
C GLY A 38 5.54 -5.01 -0.69
N ILE A 39 5.66 -5.52 0.55
CA ILE A 39 6.93 -5.61 1.28
C ILE A 39 6.96 -6.89 2.13
N SER A 40 8.13 -7.52 2.29
CA SER A 40 8.29 -8.65 3.22
C SER A 40 9.50 -8.46 4.14
N PRO A 41 9.34 -8.62 5.46
CA PRO A 41 10.47 -8.63 6.39
C PRO A 41 11.12 -10.02 6.52
N LEU A 42 10.51 -11.07 5.96
CA LEU A 42 10.92 -12.46 6.16
C LEU A 42 11.51 -13.11 4.91
N THR A 43 11.02 -12.71 3.74
CA THR A 43 11.43 -13.29 2.46
C THR A 43 12.29 -12.31 1.68
N LYS A 44 13.02 -12.80 0.68
CA LYS A 44 13.58 -11.96 -0.37
C LYS A 44 12.51 -11.60 -1.38
N ASP A 45 12.74 -10.57 -2.19
CA ASP A 45 11.94 -10.37 -3.39
C ASP A 45 12.28 -11.49 -4.40
N PHE A 46 11.28 -12.31 -4.74
CA PHE A 46 11.46 -13.41 -5.70
C PHE A 46 11.39 -12.93 -7.17
N ILE A 47 10.85 -11.74 -7.40
CA ILE A 47 10.75 -11.12 -8.73
C ILE A 47 12.00 -10.29 -9.03
N ASN A 48 12.49 -9.55 -8.03
CA ASN A 48 13.74 -8.78 -8.11
C ASN A 48 14.73 -9.17 -6.98
N PRO A 49 15.39 -10.34 -7.07
CA PRO A 49 16.27 -10.82 -6.00
C PRO A 49 17.48 -9.91 -5.72
N GLU A 50 17.87 -9.07 -6.68
CA GLU A 50 18.97 -8.11 -6.54
C GLU A 50 18.59 -6.84 -5.77
N ARG A 51 17.29 -6.59 -5.54
CA ARG A 51 16.80 -5.48 -4.71
C ARG A 51 16.02 -5.97 -3.50
N ALA A 52 16.75 -6.13 -2.40
CA ALA A 52 16.20 -6.49 -1.10
C ALA A 52 15.07 -5.54 -0.66
N TRP A 53 14.08 -6.09 0.04
CA TRP A 53 13.06 -5.28 0.70
C TRP A 53 13.70 -4.31 1.70
N PRO A 54 13.25 -3.04 1.75
CA PRO A 54 13.68 -2.13 2.79
C PRO A 54 13.10 -2.55 4.14
N GLN A 55 13.63 -1.99 5.23
CA GLN A 55 13.03 -2.15 6.54
C GLN A 55 11.71 -1.39 6.59
N ILE A 56 10.64 -2.00 7.07
CA ILE A 56 9.31 -1.35 7.14
C ILE A 56 9.38 0.00 7.88
N ASN A 57 10.14 0.05 8.97
CA ASN A 57 10.34 1.26 9.77
C ASN A 57 11.04 2.40 9.00
N SER A 58 11.86 2.11 7.98
CA SER A 58 12.46 3.19 7.17
C SER A 58 11.43 3.86 6.28
N VAL A 59 10.52 3.08 5.70
CA VAL A 59 9.40 3.59 4.88
C VAL A 59 8.41 4.37 5.75
N GLU A 60 8.06 3.83 6.92
CA GLU A 60 7.19 4.49 7.90
C GLU A 60 7.75 5.86 8.32
N LYS A 61 9.03 5.94 8.71
CA LYS A 61 9.68 7.20 9.08
C LYS A 61 9.69 8.22 7.95
N ALA A 62 9.88 7.78 6.71
CA ALA A 62 9.87 8.67 5.56
C ALA A 62 8.48 9.23 5.27
N CYS A 63 7.43 8.40 5.39
CA CYS A 63 6.04 8.85 5.30
C CYS A 63 5.73 9.88 6.41
N ALA A 64 6.10 9.57 7.65
CA ALA A 64 5.90 10.45 8.80
C ALA A 64 6.64 11.79 8.65
N GLY A 65 7.87 11.77 8.14
CA GLY A 65 8.66 12.98 7.85
C GLY A 65 8.03 13.90 6.80
N LEU A 66 7.12 13.37 5.99
CA LEU A 66 6.34 14.11 4.99
C LEU A 66 4.91 14.41 5.46
N GLY A 67 4.56 14.11 6.71
CA GLY A 67 3.25 14.38 7.30
C GLY A 67 2.19 13.30 7.04
N TYR A 68 2.57 12.14 6.49
CA TYR A 68 1.65 11.03 6.23
C TYR A 68 1.72 9.95 7.31
N SER A 69 0.59 9.31 7.57
CA SER A 69 0.58 8.06 8.35
C SER A 69 0.92 6.86 7.44
N PHE A 70 1.35 5.77 8.06
CA PHE A 70 1.72 4.54 7.36
C PHE A 70 0.96 3.37 7.98
N SER A 71 0.29 2.57 7.15
CA SER A 71 -0.51 1.44 7.64
C SER A 71 -0.42 0.23 6.73
N GLU A 72 -0.44 -0.95 7.34
CA GLU A 72 -0.65 -2.20 6.62
C GLU A 72 -2.09 -2.29 6.09
N ARG A 73 -2.24 -2.73 4.85
CA ARG A 73 -3.53 -3.10 4.25
C ARG A 73 -3.57 -4.59 3.89
N LEU A 74 -4.79 -5.13 3.78
CA LEU A 74 -5.03 -6.43 3.17
C LEU A 74 -4.80 -6.37 1.66
N THR A 75 -4.58 -7.53 1.02
CA THR A 75 -4.49 -7.67 -0.44
C THR A 75 -5.68 -7.06 -1.19
N ILE A 76 -6.87 -7.14 -0.60
CA ILE A 76 -8.06 -6.47 -1.11
C ILE A 76 -8.11 -5.02 -0.66
N TYR A 77 -8.31 -4.09 -1.59
CA TYR A 77 -8.42 -2.66 -1.25
C TYR A 77 -9.69 -2.33 -0.47
N PRO A 78 -9.67 -1.30 0.41
CA PRO A 78 -10.81 -0.93 1.25
C PRO A 78 -12.16 -0.79 0.54
N PRO A 79 -12.26 -0.19 -0.68
CA PRO A 79 -13.55 -0.09 -1.36
C PRO A 79 -14.21 -1.45 -1.68
N PHE A 80 -13.41 -2.51 -1.85
CA PHE A 80 -13.90 -3.86 -2.16
C PHE A 80 -14.06 -4.75 -0.93
N GLN A 81 -13.70 -4.26 0.26
CA GLN A 81 -13.98 -4.92 1.54
C GLN A 81 -15.44 -4.69 2.00
N ASP A 82 -16.12 -3.70 1.40
CA ASP A 82 -17.50 -3.38 1.71
C ASP A 82 -18.48 -4.45 1.18
N LYS A 83 -19.26 -5.02 2.11
CA LYS A 83 -20.31 -5.99 1.81
C LYS A 83 -21.36 -5.45 0.82
N GLN A 84 -21.61 -4.15 0.81
CA GLN A 84 -22.60 -3.53 -0.08
C GLN A 84 -22.19 -3.57 -1.56
N ARG A 85 -20.89 -3.72 -1.84
CA ARG A 85 -20.39 -3.81 -3.22
C ARG A 85 -20.52 -5.21 -3.82
N ASP A 86 -20.91 -6.21 -3.02
CA ASP A 86 -21.08 -7.60 -3.44
C ASP A 86 -19.86 -8.17 -4.21
N PHE A 87 -18.66 -7.67 -3.90
CA PHE A 87 -17.41 -8.11 -4.55
C PHE A 87 -16.89 -9.42 -3.95
N LEU A 88 -17.15 -9.65 -2.66
CA LEU A 88 -16.71 -10.82 -1.92
C LEU A 88 -17.85 -11.79 -1.72
N THR A 89 -17.56 -13.09 -1.84
CA THR A 89 -18.50 -14.14 -1.44
C THR A 89 -18.78 -14.08 0.08
N PRO A 90 -19.94 -14.58 0.56
CA PRO A 90 -20.30 -14.53 1.98
C PRO A 90 -19.22 -15.09 2.93
N ASN A 91 -18.53 -16.16 2.53
CA ASN A 91 -17.47 -16.78 3.33
C ASN A 91 -16.23 -15.87 3.43
N LEU A 92 -15.86 -15.20 2.35
CA LEU A 92 -14.74 -14.26 2.35
C LEU A 92 -15.06 -12.99 3.15
N ASN A 93 -16.30 -12.52 3.10
CA ASN A 93 -16.74 -11.35 3.87
C ASN A 93 -16.46 -11.49 5.37
N GLN A 94 -16.79 -12.65 5.96
CA GLN A 94 -16.50 -12.90 7.38
C GLN A 94 -14.98 -12.92 7.64
N LYS A 95 -14.21 -13.57 6.76
CA LYS A 95 -12.76 -13.68 6.94
C LYS A 95 -12.06 -12.32 6.83
N VAL A 96 -12.40 -11.53 5.81
CA VAL A 96 -11.86 -10.17 5.62
C VAL A 96 -12.21 -9.29 6.81
N ALA A 97 -13.46 -9.29 7.26
CA ALA A 97 -13.88 -8.53 8.44
C ALA A 97 -13.08 -8.89 9.71
N SER A 98 -12.68 -10.15 9.88
CA SER A 98 -11.86 -10.58 11.02
C SER A 98 -10.40 -10.12 10.96
N LEU A 99 -9.91 -9.76 9.76
CA LEU A 99 -8.52 -9.35 9.51
C LEU A 99 -8.37 -7.83 9.38
N MET A 100 -9.46 -7.11 9.15
CA MET A 100 -9.46 -5.66 9.10
C MET A 100 -9.03 -5.10 10.47
N LYS A 101 -7.86 -4.49 10.52
CA LYS A 101 -7.45 -3.64 11.65
C LYS A 101 -8.23 -2.33 11.54
N THR A 102 -8.63 -1.74 12.68
CA THR A 102 -9.31 -0.44 12.71
C THR A 102 -8.41 0.61 12.06
N SER A 103 -8.68 0.96 10.80
CA SER A 103 -7.89 1.95 10.08
C SER A 103 -8.21 3.33 10.67
N THR A 104 -7.19 4.02 11.14
CA THR A 104 -7.30 5.40 11.58
C THR A 104 -7.77 6.23 10.39
N THR A 105 -8.93 6.85 10.52
CA THR A 105 -9.54 7.69 9.49
C THR A 105 -8.71 8.95 9.32
N ILE A 106 -7.60 8.86 8.60
CA ILE A 106 -6.82 10.03 8.21
C ILE A 106 -6.78 10.01 6.70
N ARG A 107 -7.22 11.12 6.09
CA ARG A 107 -7.23 11.33 4.64
C ARG A 107 -5.82 11.29 4.00
N ASP A 108 -4.78 11.09 4.82
CA ASP A 108 -3.36 11.19 4.47
C ASP A 108 -2.58 9.93 4.94
N ALA A 109 -3.12 8.73 4.69
CA ALA A 109 -2.48 7.46 5.04
C ALA A 109 -1.91 6.75 3.81
N PHE A 110 -0.61 6.46 3.84
CA PHE A 110 0.02 5.53 2.89
C PHE A 110 -0.21 4.09 3.32
N SER A 111 -0.60 3.26 2.36
CA SER A 111 -0.80 1.83 2.58
C SER A 111 0.38 1.01 2.09
N VAL A 112 0.61 -0.13 2.73
CA VAL A 112 1.51 -1.19 2.24
C VAL A 112 0.88 -2.55 2.49
N GLU A 113 1.11 -3.51 1.61
CA GLU A 113 0.77 -4.91 1.82
C GLU A 113 1.99 -5.66 2.35
N VAL A 114 1.86 -6.24 3.55
CA VAL A 114 2.96 -6.98 4.19
C VAL A 114 2.78 -8.48 3.95
N PHE A 115 3.78 -9.10 3.35
CA PHE A 115 3.81 -10.55 3.12
C PHE A 115 4.72 -11.24 4.15
N ALA A 116 4.23 -12.34 4.70
CA ALA A 116 5.01 -13.26 5.52
C ALA A 116 5.87 -14.21 4.66
#